data_AF-A0A812K5P2-F1
#
_entry.id   AF-A0A812K5P2-F1
#
_cell.length_a   1.000
_cell.length_b   1.000
_cell.length_c   1.000
_cell.angle_alpha   90.00
_cell.angle_beta   90.00
_cell.angle_gamma   90.00
#
_symmetry.space_group_name_H-M   'P 1'
#
loop_
_entity.id
_entity.type
_entity.pdbx_description
1 polymer ?
#
loop_
_entity_poly.entity_id
_entity_poly.type
_entity_poly.pdbx_seq_one_letter_code
_entity_poly.pdbx_strand_id
1 'polypeptide(L)'
;MSLAPLRMLRAASRLQFLPAERSFATKVAFVKKIYSDGSTCQKCDFVWKQIQKDNLVDKIDRTIVADERDPSSEGIVLAQKHKVQRAPFFVVVDDAKPEEEKIYDVYFKLKKDVFDQESGEKEKNEEIIRGMMKQVF
;
A
#
# COMPACT_ATOMS: atom_id res chain seq x y z
N MET A 1 22.98 -51.43 27.88
CA MET A 1 22.50 -51.31 26.49
C MET A 1 21.06 -50.86 26.60
N SER A 2 20.65 -49.62 26.31
CA SER A 2 20.81 -48.89 25.07
C SER A 2 20.58 -47.40 25.36
N LEU A 3 21.51 -46.53 24.96
CA LEU A 3 21.31 -45.09 24.90
C LEU A 3 20.56 -44.76 23.60
N ALA A 4 19.40 -44.13 23.70
CA ALA A 4 18.76 -43.46 22.56
C ALA A 4 18.84 -41.94 22.79
N PRO A 5 19.45 -41.15 21.88
CA PRO A 5 19.49 -39.71 22.01
C PRO A 5 18.18 -39.12 21.48
N LEU A 6 17.38 -38.48 22.33
CA LEU A 6 16.26 -37.65 21.86
C LEU A 6 16.80 -36.32 21.33
N ARG A 7 17.07 -36.31 20.03
CA ARG A 7 16.60 -35.32 19.05
C ARG A 7 16.64 -33.86 19.54
N MET A 8 17.73 -33.17 19.20
CA MET A 8 17.73 -31.71 19.11
C MET A 8 16.58 -31.27 18.20
N LEU A 9 15.57 -30.61 18.77
CA LEU A 9 14.67 -29.77 17.99
C LEU A 9 15.49 -28.56 17.51
N ARG A 10 15.96 -28.61 16.26
CA ARG A 10 16.27 -27.40 15.51
C ARG A 10 14.99 -26.56 15.48
N ALA A 11 14.97 -25.48 16.26
CA ALA A 11 14.05 -24.38 16.00
C ALA A 11 14.37 -23.88 14.59
N ALA A 12 13.56 -24.30 13.62
CA ALA A 12 13.56 -23.70 12.31
C ALA A 12 13.20 -22.23 12.54
N SER A 13 14.21 -21.38 12.46
CA SER A 13 14.06 -19.94 12.40
C SER A 13 13.06 -19.65 11.30
N ARG A 14 11.81 -19.37 11.69
CA ARG A 14 10.85 -18.70 10.83
C ARG A 14 11.47 -17.31 10.62
N LEU A 15 12.31 -17.20 9.60
CA LEU A 15 12.41 -15.94 8.85
C LEU A 15 11.00 -15.72 8.31
N GLN A 16 10.18 -15.10 9.14
CA GLN A 16 9.01 -14.39 8.70
C GLN A 16 9.56 -13.37 7.70
N PHE A 17 9.10 -13.53 6.47
CA PHE A 17 9.25 -12.55 5.41
C PHE A 17 8.69 -11.23 5.97
N LEU A 18 9.56 -10.39 6.54
CA LEU A 18 9.17 -9.04 6.94
C LEU A 18 8.94 -8.30 5.62
N PRO A 19 7.70 -7.85 5.33
CA PRO A 19 7.49 -7.02 4.16
C PRO A 19 8.40 -5.80 4.30
N ALA A 20 9.12 -5.48 3.22
CA ALA A 20 10.10 -4.40 3.16
C ALA A 20 9.63 -3.20 3.99
N GLU A 21 10.36 -2.91 5.06
CA GLU A 21 10.00 -1.98 6.14
C GLU A 21 9.60 -0.62 5.52
N ARG A 22 8.29 -0.43 5.32
CA ARG A 22 7.75 0.87 4.93
C ARG A 22 7.85 1.74 6.17
N SER A 23 8.52 2.88 6.01
CA SER A 23 8.75 3.86 7.08
C SER A 23 7.45 4.43 7.67
N PHE A 24 6.32 4.25 6.99
CA PHE A 24 5.00 4.53 7.53
C PHE A 24 4.08 3.35 7.30
N ALA A 25 3.36 3.02 8.36
CA ALA A 25 2.42 1.92 8.42
C ALA A 25 1.12 2.34 7.71
N THR A 26 1.20 2.68 6.42
CA THR A 26 0.07 3.14 5.61
C THR A 26 -0.18 2.14 4.49
N LYS A 27 -1.42 1.64 4.40
CA LYS A 27 -1.87 0.72 3.35
C LYS A 27 -2.64 1.48 2.27
N VAL A 28 -2.28 1.26 1.01
CA VAL A 28 -2.89 1.90 -0.15
C VAL A 28 -3.56 0.86 -1.03
N ALA A 29 -4.87 0.97 -1.18
CA ALA A 29 -5.64 0.19 -2.16
C ALA A 29 -5.99 1.05 -3.37
N PHE A 30 -5.71 0.56 -4.57
CA PHE A 30 -6.10 1.15 -5.84
C PHE A 30 -7.38 0.50 -6.35
N VAL A 31 -8.47 1.26 -6.46
CA VAL A 31 -9.75 0.74 -6.95
C VAL A 31 -9.92 1.12 -8.41
N LYS A 32 -10.05 0.10 -9.27
CA LYS A 32 -10.33 0.22 -10.71
C LYS A 32 -11.72 -0.28 -11.04
N LYS A 33 -12.25 0.07 -12.22
CA LYS A 33 -13.61 -0.27 -12.63
C LYS A 33 -13.67 -1.10 -13.91
N ILE A 34 -14.61 -2.04 -13.94
CA ILE A 34 -15.13 -2.71 -15.14
C ILE A 34 -16.57 -2.25 -15.32
N TYR A 35 -16.91 -1.79 -16.52
CA TYR A 35 -18.25 -1.30 -16.83
C TYR A 35 -19.23 -2.45 -17.03
N SER A 36 -20.53 -2.12 -17.00
CA SER A 36 -21.62 -3.09 -17.22
C SER A 36 -21.52 -3.84 -18.57
N ASP A 37 -20.93 -3.23 -19.60
CA ASP A 37 -20.66 -3.85 -20.89
C ASP A 37 -19.42 -4.77 -20.91
N GLY A 38 -18.71 -4.87 -19.78
CA GLY A 38 -17.49 -5.65 -19.61
C GLY A 38 -16.20 -4.94 -20.04
N SER A 39 -16.27 -3.71 -20.55
CA SER A 39 -15.09 -2.93 -20.92
C SER A 39 -14.33 -2.42 -19.69
N THR A 40 -13.01 -2.24 -19.82
CA THR A 40 -12.17 -1.72 -18.75
C THR A 40 -12.15 -0.20 -18.72
N CYS A 41 -12.04 0.37 -17.52
CA CYS A 41 -11.88 1.80 -17.30
C CYS A 41 -10.55 2.32 -17.87
N GLN A 42 -10.60 2.99 -19.03
CA GLN A 42 -9.42 3.57 -19.70
C GLN A 42 -8.62 4.54 -18.80
N LYS A 43 -9.31 5.34 -17.98
CA LYS A 43 -8.66 6.25 -17.03
C LYS A 43 -7.89 5.48 -15.95
N CYS A 44 -8.40 4.32 -15.54
CA CYS A 44 -7.75 3.46 -14.57
C CYS A 44 -6.45 2.88 -15.17
N ASP A 45 -6.48 2.46 -16.43
CA ASP A 45 -5.29 1.99 -17.15
C ASP A 45 -4.23 3.09 -17.32
N PHE A 46 -4.67 4.32 -17.60
CA PHE A 46 -3.77 5.48 -17.68
C PHE A 46 -3.08 5.76 -16.34
N VAL A 47 -3.85 5.80 -15.25
CA VAL A 47 -3.30 6.04 -13.90
C VAL A 47 -2.37 4.91 -13.48
N TRP A 48 -2.69 3.66 -13.79
CA TRP A 48 -1.80 2.52 -13.52
C TRP A 48 -0.46 2.65 -14.25
N LYS A 49 -0.47 3.02 -15.55
CA LYS A 49 0.75 3.31 -16.30
C LYS A 49 1.56 4.44 -15.67
N GLN A 50 0.91 5.44 -15.09
CA GLN A 50 1.61 6.52 -14.39
C GLN A 50 2.26 6.02 -13.08
N ILE A 51 1.57 5.19 -12.29
CA ILE A 51 2.15 4.55 -11.09
C ILE A 51 3.39 3.74 -11.45
N GLN A 52 3.33 2.99 -12.57
CA GLN A 52 4.48 2.23 -13.06
C GLN A 52 5.65 3.13 -13.46
N LYS A 53 5.39 4.21 -14.21
CA LYS A 53 6.42 5.20 -14.58
C LYS A 53 7.08 5.86 -13.37
N ASP A 54 6.32 6.04 -12.30
CA ASP A 54 6.80 6.64 -11.06
C ASP A 54 7.51 5.63 -10.13
N ASN A 55 7.61 4.35 -10.52
CA ASN A 55 8.17 3.25 -9.71
C ASN A 55 7.46 3.06 -8.35
N LEU A 56 6.16 3.31 -8.30
CA LEU A 56 5.36 3.23 -7.06
C LEU A 56 4.47 1.98 -7.00
N VAL A 57 4.68 1.00 -7.89
CA VAL A 57 3.89 -0.25 -7.92
C VAL A 57 3.98 -0.99 -6.58
N ASP A 58 5.17 -1.09 -6.02
CA ASP A 58 5.42 -1.79 -4.74
C ASP A 58 4.83 -1.05 -3.53
N LYS A 59 4.32 0.17 -3.73
CA LYS A 59 3.64 0.98 -2.72
C LYS A 59 2.11 0.83 -2.76
N ILE A 60 1.58 0.15 -3.78
CA ILE A 60 0.16 -0.20 -3.87
C ILE A 60 -0.02 -1.60 -3.29
N ASP A 61 -0.67 -1.70 -2.13
CA ASP A 61 -0.85 -2.98 -1.43
C ASP A 61 -1.88 -3.88 -2.10
N ARG A 62 -2.95 -3.27 -2.62
CA ARG A 62 -4.06 -4.01 -3.20
C ARG A 62 -4.58 -3.29 -4.43
N THR A 63 -4.91 -4.06 -5.47
CA THR A 63 -5.72 -3.57 -6.59
C THR A 63 -7.10 -4.22 -6.49
N ILE A 64 -8.13 -3.39 -6.36
CA ILE A 64 -9.52 -3.83 -6.13
C ILE A 64 -10.34 -3.50 -7.38
N VAL A 65 -11.27 -4.37 -7.74
CA VAL A 65 -12.16 -4.18 -8.88
C VAL A 65 -13.57 -3.83 -8.41
N ALA A 66 -14.09 -2.73 -8.93
CA ALA A 66 -15.50 -2.40 -8.95
C ALA A 66 -16.08 -2.91 -10.29
N ASP A 67 -16.78 -4.03 -10.26
CA ASP A 67 -17.44 -4.57 -11.46
C ASP A 67 -18.90 -4.16 -11.43
N GLU A 68 -19.34 -3.32 -12.36
CA GLU A 68 -20.72 -2.82 -12.40
C GLU A 68 -21.76 -3.93 -12.66
N ARG A 69 -21.32 -5.10 -13.13
CA ARG A 69 -22.19 -6.28 -13.34
C ARG A 69 -22.43 -7.05 -12.04
N ASP A 70 -21.61 -6.80 -11.02
CA ASP A 70 -21.69 -7.40 -9.69
C ASP A 70 -21.79 -6.31 -8.61
N PRO A 71 -23.01 -5.98 -8.15
CA PRO A 71 -23.23 -5.00 -7.08
C PRO A 71 -22.55 -5.36 -5.75
N SER A 72 -22.16 -6.63 -5.56
CA SER A 72 -21.45 -7.10 -4.36
C SER A 72 -19.93 -7.08 -4.51
N SER A 73 -19.40 -6.70 -5.68
CA SER A 73 -17.97 -6.59 -5.90
C SER A 73 -17.33 -5.62 -4.90
N GLU A 74 -16.15 -5.98 -4.39
CA GLU A 74 -15.48 -5.24 -3.30
C GLU A 74 -15.33 -3.74 -3.65
N GLY A 75 -14.99 -3.42 -4.90
CA GLY A 75 -14.84 -2.03 -5.33
C GLY A 75 -16.17 -1.25 -5.37
N ILE A 76 -17.30 -1.91 -5.68
CA ILE A 76 -18.63 -1.27 -5.64
C ILE A 76 -19.03 -1.00 -4.19
N VAL A 77 -18.81 -1.97 -3.29
CA VAL A 77 -19.08 -1.80 -1.85
C VAL A 77 -18.26 -0.65 -1.28
N LEU A 78 -16.96 -0.55 -1.61
CA LEU A 78 -16.11 0.57 -1.21
C LEU A 78 -16.59 1.90 -1.79
N ALA A 79 -16.93 1.94 -3.09
CA ALA A 79 -17.44 3.14 -3.74
C ALA A 79 -18.72 3.65 -3.05
N GLN A 80 -19.64 2.75 -2.69
CA GLN A 80 -20.85 3.09 -1.95
C GLN A 80 -20.57 3.57 -0.53
N LYS A 81 -19.74 2.85 0.23
CA LYS A 81 -19.32 3.21 1.60
C LYS A 81 -18.80 4.64 1.67
N HIS A 82 -17.98 5.03 0.70
CA HIS A 82 -17.34 6.35 0.65
C HIS A 82 -18.04 7.36 -0.26
N LYS A 83 -19.20 7.01 -0.83
CA LYS A 83 -19.96 7.86 -1.75
C LYS A 83 -19.16 8.36 -2.96
N VAL A 84 -18.25 7.53 -3.46
CA VAL A 84 -17.42 7.81 -4.64
C VAL A 84 -18.11 7.25 -5.88
N GLN A 85 -18.30 8.08 -6.90
CA GLN A 85 -18.99 7.67 -8.13
C GLN A 85 -18.04 7.31 -9.30
N ARG A 86 -16.77 7.75 -9.23
CA ARG A 86 -15.83 7.66 -10.35
C ARG A 86 -14.62 6.82 -9.99
N ALA A 87 -14.13 6.07 -10.96
CA ALA A 87 -12.87 5.34 -10.89
C ALA A 87 -11.83 5.98 -11.84
N PRO A 88 -10.53 5.80 -11.58
CA PRO A 88 -9.98 5.16 -10.38
C PRO A 88 -10.08 6.06 -9.14
N PHE A 89 -10.04 5.43 -7.97
CA PHE A 89 -9.80 6.11 -6.69
C PHE A 89 -8.93 5.23 -5.79
N PHE A 90 -8.45 5.78 -4.70
CA PHE A 90 -7.60 5.11 -3.75
C PHE A 90 -8.20 5.17 -2.35
N VAL A 91 -8.06 4.08 -1.61
CA VAL A 91 -8.37 3.99 -0.19
C VAL A 91 -7.05 3.86 0.55
N VAL A 92 -6.83 4.75 1.51
CA VAL A 92 -5.60 4.82 2.30
C VAL A 92 -5.97 4.62 3.75
N VAL A 93 -5.33 3.65 4.39
CA VAL A 93 -5.54 3.32 5.80
C VAL A 93 -4.22 3.48 6.53
N ASP A 94 -4.23 4.24 7.62
CA ASP A 94 -3.11 4.33 8.55
C ASP A 94 -3.24 3.19 9.57
N ASP A 95 -2.21 2.37 9.74
CA ASP A 95 -2.19 1.26 10.69
C ASP A 95 -2.23 1.76 12.15
N ALA A 96 -1.84 3.03 12.41
CA ALA A 96 -2.02 3.66 13.72
C ALA A 96 -3.49 4.04 13.98
N LYS A 97 -4.30 4.17 12.92
CA LYS A 97 -5.72 4.54 12.97
C LYS A 97 -6.53 3.75 11.92
N PRO A 98 -6.63 2.42 12.07
CA PRO A 98 -7.21 1.55 11.06
C PRO A 98 -8.70 1.83 10.79
N GLU A 99 -9.38 2.50 11.71
CA GLU A 99 -10.76 2.98 11.55
C GLU A 99 -10.91 4.22 10.65
N GLU A 100 -9.83 4.97 10.40
CA GLU A 100 -9.83 6.18 9.57
C GLU A 100 -9.37 5.89 8.14
N GLU A 101 -10.33 5.68 7.24
CA GLU A 101 -10.05 5.49 5.80
C GLU A 101 -10.09 6.83 5.06
N LYS A 102 -9.00 7.18 4.36
CA LYS A 102 -8.89 8.38 3.53
C LYS A 102 -9.04 8.05 2.06
N ILE A 103 -9.77 8.89 1.34
CA ILE A 103 -10.06 8.70 -0.08
C ILE A 103 -9.34 9.71 -0.93
N TYR A 104 -8.68 9.23 -1.98
CA TYR A 104 -8.07 10.06 -3.02
C TYR A 104 -8.67 9.67 -4.37
N ASP A 105 -9.33 10.59 -5.06
CA ASP A 105 -9.82 10.40 -6.44
C ASP A 105 -8.87 10.99 -7.50
N VAL A 106 -7.78 11.62 -7.05
CA VAL A 106 -6.73 12.22 -7.87
C VAL A 106 -5.38 11.64 -7.48
N TYR A 107 -4.76 10.92 -8.40
CA TYR A 107 -3.45 10.26 -8.18
C TYR A 107 -2.34 11.23 -7.75
N PHE A 108 -2.22 12.40 -8.39
CA PHE A 108 -1.19 13.37 -8.00
C PHE A 108 -1.34 13.87 -6.56
N LYS A 109 -2.57 13.95 -6.05
CA LYS A 109 -2.82 14.32 -4.66
C LYS A 109 -2.40 13.21 -3.70
N LEU A 110 -2.75 11.95 -4.02
CA LEU A 110 -2.25 10.79 -3.28
C LEU A 110 -0.72 10.79 -3.23
N LYS A 111 -0.07 10.93 -4.39
CA LYS A 111 1.39 10.90 -4.48
C LYS A 111 2.04 11.93 -3.57
N LYS A 112 1.57 13.18 -3.63
CA LYS A 112 2.09 14.26 -2.79
C LYS A 112 1.82 14.04 -1.29
N ASP A 113 0.61 13.62 -0.95
CA ASP A 113 0.17 13.55 0.45
C ASP A 113 0.62 12.27 1.16
N VAL A 114 0.87 11.19 0.41
CA VAL A 114 1.20 9.87 0.95
C VAL A 114 2.62 9.44 0.62
N PHE A 115 3.08 9.59 -0.63
CA PHE A 115 4.37 9.06 -1.05
C PHE A 115 5.52 10.08 -0.93
N ASP A 116 5.28 11.36 -1.24
CA ASP A 116 6.33 12.39 -1.15
C ASP A 116 6.61 12.81 0.31
N GLN A 117 5.67 12.58 1.24
CA GLN A 117 5.95 12.69 2.68
C GLN A 117 7.01 11.66 3.12
N GLU A 118 6.97 10.44 2.56
CA GLU A 118 7.94 9.39 2.91
C GLU A 118 9.38 9.74 2.51
N SER A 119 9.59 10.48 1.42
CA SER A 119 10.94 10.89 1.01
C SER A 119 11.48 12.02 1.89
N GLY A 120 10.64 13.02 2.20
CA GLY A 120 11.06 14.16 3.01
C GLY A 120 11.36 13.82 4.47
N GLU A 121 10.67 12.85 5.07
CA GLU A 121 10.92 12.42 6.45
C GLU A 121 12.15 11.52 6.58
N LYS A 122 12.41 10.67 5.58
CA LYS A 122 13.65 9.88 5.50
C LYS A 122 14.89 10.79 5.39
N GLU A 123 14.86 11.78 4.49
CA GLU A 123 15.97 12.72 4.30
C GLU A 123 16.30 13.49 5.59
N LYS A 124 15.29 13.97 6.32
CA LYS A 124 15.48 14.65 7.61
C LYS A 124 16.09 13.73 8.68
N ASN A 125 15.62 12.50 8.78
CA ASN A 125 16.18 11.54 9.75
C ASN A 125 17.65 11.21 9.45
N GLU A 126 18.00 11.03 8.18
CA GLU A 126 19.40 10.80 7.77
C GLU A 126 20.29 12.02 8.05
N GLU A 127 19.79 13.24 7.81
CA GLU A 127 20.51 14.47 8.11
C GLU A 127 20.77 14.66 9.62
N ILE A 128 19.77 14.37 10.46
CA ILE A 128 19.91 14.39 11.93
C ILE A 128 21.00 13.41 12.38
N ILE A 129 20.96 12.16 11.89
CA ILE A 129 21.95 11.13 12.23
C ILE A 129 23.36 11.58 11.81
N ARG A 130 23.50 12.09 10.58
CA ARG A 130 24.76 12.62 10.06
C ARG A 130 25.27 13.80 10.89
N GLY A 131 24.38 14.69 11.33
CA GLY A 131 24.68 15.82 12.20
C GLY A 131 25.20 15.39 13.56
N MET A 132 24.53 14.41 14.20
CA MET A 132 24.96 13.87 15.49
C MET A 132 26.33 13.19 15.39
N MET A 133 26.61 12.43 14.33
CA MET A 133 27.92 11.79 14.14
C MET A 133 29.06 12.80 13.94
N LYS A 134 28.80 13.97 13.36
CA LYS A 134 29.81 15.04 13.19
C LYS A 134 30.20 15.75 14.49
N GLN A 135 29.39 15.68 15.54
CA GLN A 135 29.68 16.35 16.82
C GLN A 135 30.44 15.45 17.80
N VAL A 136 30.60 14.16 17.49
CA VAL A 136 31.26 13.16 18.34
C VAL A 136 32.72 12.92 17.92
N PHE A 137 33.14 13.45 16.78
CA PHE A 137 34.53 13.40 16.29
C PHE A 137 35.13 14.80 16.17
#